data_AF-B0WIC6-F1
#
_entry.id   AF-B0WIC6-F1
#
_cell.length_a   1.000
_cell.length_b   1.000
_cell.length_c   1.000
_cell.angle_alpha   90.00
_cell.angle_beta   90.00
_cell.angle_gamma   90.00
#
_symmetry.space_group_name_H-M   'P 1'
#
loop_
_entity.id
_entity.type
_entity.pdbx_description
1 polymer ?
#
loop_
_entity_poly.entity_id
_entity_poly.type
_entity_poly.pdbx_seq_one_letter_code
_entity_poly.pdbx_strand_id
1 'polypeptide(L)' 'MPKPVEEPFDQFQQYYRSPKDDKSATESFKLFLWNPAEGAIFGRTPSSWCKYLRAMEEST' A
#
# COMPACT_ATOMS: atom_id res chain seq x y z
N MET A 1 -12.52 8.84 48.35
CA MET A 1 -12.36 7.91 47.22
C MET A 1 -11.12 8.32 46.45
N PRO A 2 -10.14 7.44 46.20
CA PRO A 2 -9.02 7.81 45.33
C PRO A 2 -9.55 7.96 43.90
N LYS A 3 -9.11 9.00 43.18
CA LYS A 3 -9.52 9.26 41.80
C LYS A 3 -8.99 8.13 40.89
N PRO A 4 -9.75 7.69 39.87
CA PRO A 4 -9.25 6.74 38.90
C PRO A 4 -8.04 7.36 38.20
N VAL A 5 -6.91 6.66 38.26
CA VAL A 5 -5.74 6.96 37.44
C VAL A 5 -6.18 6.67 36.01
N GLU A 6 -6.36 7.71 35.19
CA GLU A 6 -6.50 7.52 33.74
C GLU A 6 -5.17 6.96 33.27
N GLU A 7 -5.13 5.65 33.04
CA GLU A 7 -3.96 5.01 32.47
C GLU A 7 -3.63 5.68 31.13
N PRO A 8 -2.35 6.04 30.89
CA PRO A 8 -1.97 6.68 29.64
C PRO A 8 -2.32 5.71 28.51
N PHE A 9 -3.28 6.13 27.69
CA PHE A 9 -3.84 5.36 26.60
C PHE A 9 -2.71 4.72 25.79
N ASP A 10 -2.65 3.41 25.98
CA ASP A 10 -1.71 2.41 25.51
C ASP A 10 -0.90 2.82 24.27
N GLN A 11 0.34 3.27 24.49
CA GLN A 11 1.31 3.58 23.44
C GLN A 11 1.53 2.39 22.49
N PHE A 12 1.21 1.16 22.94
CA PHE A 12 1.27 -0.05 22.12
C PHE A 12 0.08 -0.22 21.16
N GLN A 13 -1.05 0.44 21.39
CA GLN A 13 -2.19 0.43 20.46
C GLN A 13 -1.91 1.21 19.16
N GLN A 14 -0.91 2.08 19.15
CA GLN A 14 -0.50 2.80 17.93
C GLN A 14 0.06 1.85 16.86
N TYR A 15 0.72 0.77 17.25
CA TYR A 15 1.28 -0.22 16.32
C TYR A 15 0.20 -1.06 15.62
N TYR A 16 -0.94 -1.28 16.29
CA TYR A 16 -2.08 -1.99 15.71
C TYR A 16 -3.04 -1.07 14.95
N ARG A 17 -2.77 0.23 14.94
CA ARG A 17 -3.52 1.14 14.09
C ARG A 17 -3.13 0.83 12.66
N SER A 18 -3.96 0.04 11.97
CA SER A 18 -3.86 -0.06 10.52
C SER A 18 -3.72 1.35 9.98
N PRO A 19 -2.74 1.60 9.08
CA PRO A 19 -2.69 2.87 8.40
C PRO A 19 -4.09 3.10 7.88
N LYS A 20 -4.68 4.24 8.26
CA LYS A 20 -5.91 4.67 7.62
C LYS A 20 -5.50 4.94 6.18
N ASP A 21 -5.58 3.91 5.35
CA ASP A 21 -5.57 4.08 3.92
C ASP A 21 -6.86 4.84 3.63
N ASP A 22 -6.78 6.16 3.75
CA ASP A 22 -7.87 7.09 3.47
C ASP A 22 -8.27 7.06 1.99
N LYS A 23 -7.62 6.20 1.19
CA LYS A 23 -7.93 5.96 -0.22
C LYS A 23 -9.12 5.01 -0.32
N SER A 24 -10.17 5.50 -0.93
CA SER A 24 -11.29 4.65 -1.36
C SER A 24 -10.78 3.51 -2.25
N ALA A 25 -11.41 2.34 -2.19
CA ALA A 25 -11.09 1.21 -3.07
C ALA A 25 -11.04 1.61 -4.55
N THR A 26 -11.88 2.57 -4.96
CA THR A 26 -11.89 3.12 -6.32
C THR A 26 -10.61 3.90 -6.65
N GLU A 27 -10.05 4.65 -5.71
CA GLU A 27 -8.81 5.40 -5.91
C GLU A 27 -7.60 4.46 -5.98
N SER A 28 -7.59 3.43 -5.13
CA SER A 28 -6.59 2.36 -5.20
C SER A 28 -6.66 1.63 -6.54
N PHE A 29 -7.86 1.37 -7.06
CA PHE A 29 -8.03 0.76 -8.39
C PHE A 29 -7.55 1.67 -9.52
N LYS A 30 -7.81 2.99 -9.45
CA LYS A 30 -7.27 3.96 -10.42
C LYS A 30 -5.75 3.98 -10.40
N LEU A 31 -5.13 3.99 -9.22
CA LEU A 31 -3.68 3.93 -9.06
C LEU A 31 -3.09 2.61 -9.57
N PHE A 32 -3.79 1.50 -9.39
CA PHE A 32 -3.39 0.22 -9.95
C PHE A 32 -3.35 0.28 -11.48
N LEU A 33 -4.40 0.81 -12.13
CA LEU A 33 -4.44 0.96 -13.58
C LEU A 33 -3.30 1.87 -14.10
N TRP A 34 -3.16 3.04 -13.49
CA TRP A 34 -2.18 4.04 -13.88
C TRP A 34 -1.70 4.84 -12.66
N ASN A 35 -0.42 4.71 -12.33
CA ASN A 35 0.24 5.54 -11.33
C ASN A 35 1.21 6.52 -12.03
N PRO A 36 0.83 7.80 -12.21
CA PRO A 36 1.69 8.77 -12.89
C PRO A 36 2.95 9.13 -12.10
N ALA A 37 2.95 9.00 -10.77
CA ALA A 37 4.10 9.34 -9.94
C ALA A 37 5.26 8.34 -10.14
N GLU A 38 4.94 7.07 -10.33
CA GLU A 38 5.92 6.00 -10.54
C GLU A 38 6.07 5.62 -12.03
N GLY A 39 5.25 6.21 -12.91
CA GLY A 39 5.13 5.78 -14.30
C GLY A 39 4.69 4.32 -14.44
N ALA A 40 3.97 3.80 -13.45
CA ALA A 40 3.59 2.39 -13.38
C ALA A 40 2.22 2.15 -14.02
N ILE A 41 2.10 1.02 -14.73
CA ILE A 41 0.86 0.55 -15.36
C ILE A 41 0.56 -0.84 -14.82
N PHE A 42 -0.70 -1.07 -14.43
CA PHE A 42 -1.14 -2.33 -13.78
C PHE A 42 -0.23 -2.72 -12.60
N GLY A 43 0.14 -1.74 -11.78
CA GLY A 43 0.97 -1.93 -10.59
C GLY A 43 2.44 -2.28 -10.85
N ARG A 44 2.96 -2.14 -12.08
CA ARG A 44 4.36 -2.44 -12.40
C ARG A 44 5.04 -1.29 -13.14
N THR A 45 6.30 -1.05 -12.80
CA THR A 45 7.15 -0.10 -13.51
C THR A 45 7.54 -0.61 -14.90
N PRO A 46 7.93 0.26 -15.85
CA PRO A 46 8.37 -0.15 -17.19
C PRO A 46 9.51 -1.18 -17.15
N SER A 47 10.48 -0.97 -16.26
CA SER A 47 11.61 -1.90 -16.06
C SER A 47 11.16 -3.29 -15.61
N SER A 48 10.16 -3.37 -14.74
CA SER A 48 9.59 -4.66 -14.32
C SER A 48 8.82 -5.34 -15.45
N TRP A 49 8.15 -4.57 -16.31
CA TRP A 49 7.47 -5.11 -17.50
C TRP A 49 8.45 -5.70 -18.50
N CYS A 50 9.54 -5.02 -18.81
CA CYS A 50 10.58 -5.55 -19.70
C CYS A 50 11.15 -6.87 -19.21
N LYS A 51 11.42 -7.00 -17.91
CA LYS A 51 11.89 -8.26 -17.32
C LYS A 51 10.86 -9.38 -17.47
N TYR A 52 9.59 -9.08 -17.22
CA TYR A 52 8.52 -10.06 -17.36
C TYR A 52 8.33 -10.53 -18.81
N LEU A 53 8.30 -9.60 -19.76
CA LEU A 53 8.16 -9.92 -21.18
C LEU A 53 9.33 -10.75 -21.69
N ARG A 54 10.56 -10.42 -21.28
CA ARG A 54 11.74 -11.23 -21.61
C ARG A 54 11.65 -12.65 -21.03
N ALA A 55 11.24 -12.78 -19.77
CA ALA A 55 11.06 -14.10 -19.16
C ALA A 55 9.99 -14.93 -19.88
N MET A 56 8.93 -14.29 -20.40
CA MET A 56 7.93 -14.97 -21.22
C MET A 56 8.48 -15.44 -22.57
N GLU A 57 9.31 -14.63 -23.22
CA GLU A 57 9.99 -14.97 -24.48
C GLU A 57 10.94 -16.16 -24.30
N GLU A 58 11.73 -16.18 -23.23
CA GLU A 58 12.66 -17.28 -22.90
C GLU A 58 11.95 -18.59 -22.52
N SER A 59 10.65 -18.54 -22.23
CA SER A 59 9.85 -19.70 -21.83
C SER A 59 9.05 -20.32 -22.99
N THR A 60 9.20 -19.80 -24.21
CA THR A 60 8.51 -20.28 -25.43
C THR A 60 9.48 -21.00 -26.35
#